data_AF-A0A495ZBC2-F1
#
_entry.id   AF-A0A495ZBC2-F1
#
_cell.length_a   1.000
_cell.length_b   1.000
_cell.length_c   1.000
_cell.angle_alpha   90.00
_cell.angle_beta   90.00
_cell.angle_gamma   90.00
#
_symmetry.space_group_name_H-M   'P 1'
#
loop_
_entity.id
_entity.type
_entity.pdbx_description
1 polymer ?
#
loop_
_entity_poly.entity_id
_entity_poly.type
_entity_poly.pdbx_seq_one_letter_code
_entity_poly.pdbx_strand_id
1 'polypeptide(L)'
;MKSHVHVFHTKHDFNPKLAWAAFQLLAEVDSDGISATNLHNVAKAVGSPLTQRSNLSKLLGSMQDVGLIEKTQDGVVLSEGGRALVKGIGGYEISFRAAVHCLYAWKWIWEQNPRVASPSWSYRQVLRQILDSGSAGIDPDEIVLQLVFAAEEQFKAVKVSFSRSSVSGVTMWLESQALPLVQKEGHRIRCQNASTPMVDSMRLHLAALCGLNSGEVVLDDKNMQLLAESVLIRSDELVSSIEDFMHDSEEFLLISTTPNRVIFKDTKDPFIEWIVKSAV
;
A
#
# COMPACT_ATOMS: atom_id res chain seq x y z
N MET A 1 5.36 31.46 7.41
CA MET A 1 5.40 30.05 6.93
C MET A 1 4.04 29.43 7.19
N LYS A 2 3.34 28.91 6.18
CA LYS A 2 2.12 28.11 6.40
C LYS A 2 2.58 26.80 7.05
N SER A 3 2.06 26.45 8.23
CA SER A 3 2.30 25.13 8.81
C SER A 3 1.64 24.09 7.91
N HIS A 4 2.43 23.22 7.29
CA HIS A 4 1.86 22.06 6.61
C HIS A 4 1.18 21.17 7.65
N VAL A 5 -0.06 20.75 7.39
CA VAL A 5 -0.78 19.83 8.27
C VAL A 5 -0.27 18.42 7.97
N HIS A 6 0.55 17.88 8.88
CA HIS A 6 1.04 16.51 8.79
C HIS A 6 -0.04 15.51 9.18
N VAL A 7 -0.20 14.45 8.39
CA VAL A 7 -1.15 13.36 8.68
C VAL A 7 -0.38 12.06 8.75
N PHE A 8 -0.26 11.50 9.96
CA PHE A 8 0.55 10.31 10.22
C PHE A 8 -0.27 9.02 10.37
N HIS A 9 -1.58 9.10 10.64
CA HIS A 9 -2.33 7.90 10.99
C HIS A 9 -2.80 7.14 9.74
N THR A 10 -2.39 5.87 9.63
CA THR A 10 -3.16 4.87 8.87
C THR A 10 -4.39 4.53 9.70
N LYS A 11 -5.59 4.88 9.22
CA LYS A 11 -6.83 4.69 9.98
C LYS A 11 -7.09 3.19 10.16
N HIS A 12 -7.11 2.71 11.41
CA HIS A 12 -7.57 1.35 11.77
C HIS A 12 -9.00 1.04 11.28
N ASP A 13 -9.76 2.09 11.03
CA ASP A 13 -11.09 2.02 10.46
C ASP A 13 -11.10 1.60 8.97
N PHE A 14 -9.94 1.51 8.31
CA PHE A 14 -9.82 1.01 6.95
C PHE A 14 -9.60 -0.51 6.94
N ASN A 15 -10.66 -1.25 7.22
CA ASN A 15 -10.62 -2.72 7.23
C ASN A 15 -10.61 -3.30 5.80
N PRO A 16 -9.75 -4.29 5.48
CA PRO A 16 -9.66 -4.89 4.13
C PRO A 16 -10.98 -5.40 3.56
N LYS A 17 -11.82 -6.08 4.36
CA LYS A 17 -13.12 -6.61 3.91
C LYS A 17 -14.10 -5.50 3.57
N LEU A 18 -14.14 -4.44 4.40
CA LEU A 18 -15.01 -3.30 4.16
C LEU A 18 -14.50 -2.45 2.99
N ALA A 19 -13.18 -2.28 2.87
CA ALA A 19 -12.55 -1.61 1.75
C ALA A 19 -12.89 -2.29 0.42
N TRP A 20 -12.77 -3.62 0.38
CA TRP A 20 -13.11 -4.40 -0.79
C TRP A 20 -14.59 -4.29 -1.16
N ALA A 21 -15.49 -4.45 -0.18
CA ALA A 21 -16.93 -4.30 -0.42
C ALA A 21 -17.31 -2.89 -0.92
N ALA A 22 -16.69 -1.83 -0.39
CA ALA A 22 -16.88 -0.47 -0.89
C ALA A 22 -16.35 -0.30 -2.31
N PHE A 23 -15.17 -0.85 -2.58
CA PHE A 23 -14.55 -0.80 -3.90
C PHE A 23 -15.41 -1.48 -4.96
N GLN A 24 -15.93 -2.68 -4.67
CA GLN A 24 -16.85 -3.39 -5.56
C GLN A 24 -18.13 -2.60 -5.85
N LEU A 25 -18.75 -1.99 -4.83
CA LEU A 25 -19.94 -1.17 -5.06
C LEU A 25 -19.63 0.08 -5.89
N LEU A 26 -18.49 0.73 -5.65
CA LEU A 26 -18.07 1.91 -6.41
C LEU A 26 -17.66 1.57 -7.85
N ALA A 27 -17.29 0.33 -8.14
CA ALA A 27 -17.01 -0.14 -9.50
C ALA A 27 -18.26 -0.16 -10.39
N GLU A 28 -19.45 -0.32 -9.78
CA GLU A 28 -20.75 -0.32 -10.46
C GLU A 28 -21.39 1.08 -10.52
N VAL A 29 -20.71 2.11 -10.01
CA VAL A 29 -21.21 3.49 -9.99
C VAL A 29 -20.68 4.24 -11.22
N ASP A 30 -21.59 4.92 -11.91
CA ASP A 30 -21.27 5.78 -13.05
C ASP A 30 -20.35 6.96 -12.68
N SER A 31 -19.81 7.62 -13.71
CA SER A 31 -18.86 8.75 -13.55
C SER A 31 -19.40 9.94 -12.75
N ASP A 32 -20.72 10.03 -12.58
CA ASP A 32 -21.37 11.13 -11.85
C ASP A 32 -21.19 10.99 -10.33
N GLY A 33 -20.84 9.79 -9.86
CA GLY A 33 -20.56 9.51 -8.46
C GLY A 33 -21.76 9.26 -7.58
N ILE A 34 -21.47 8.85 -6.35
CA ILE A 34 -22.49 8.44 -5.38
C ILE A 34 -22.27 9.12 -4.03
N SER A 35 -23.34 9.61 -3.42
CA SER A 35 -23.29 10.10 -2.05
C SER A 35 -23.03 8.95 -1.06
N ALA A 36 -22.38 9.23 0.07
CA ALA A 36 -22.11 8.20 1.09
C ALA A 36 -23.42 7.55 1.62
N THR A 37 -24.50 8.33 1.70
CA THR A 37 -25.83 7.84 2.08
C THR A 37 -26.40 6.87 1.04
N ASN A 38 -26.31 7.22 -0.24
CA ASN A 38 -26.79 6.37 -1.32
C ASN A 38 -25.96 5.09 -1.42
N LEU A 39 -24.63 5.18 -1.29
CA LEU A 39 -23.74 4.02 -1.25
C LEU A 39 -24.11 3.06 -0.10
N HIS A 40 -24.43 3.59 1.08
CA HIS A 40 -24.91 2.79 2.20
C HIS A 40 -26.28 2.15 1.93
N ASN A 41 -27.18 2.83 1.22
CA ASN A 41 -28.47 2.26 0.82
C ASN A 41 -28.31 1.13 -0.22
N VAL A 42 -27.43 1.30 -1.20
CA VAL A 42 -27.07 0.24 -2.15
C VAL A 42 -26.48 -0.96 -1.40
N ALA A 43 -25.57 -0.71 -0.45
CA ALA A 43 -25.00 -1.76 0.39
C ALA A 43 -26.07 -2.56 1.16
N LYS A 44 -27.10 -1.88 1.68
CA LYS A 44 -28.25 -2.56 2.32
C LYS A 44 -29.02 -3.44 1.35
N ALA A 45 -29.31 -2.93 0.15
CA ALA A 45 -30.08 -3.65 -0.86
C ALA A 45 -29.39 -4.97 -1.29
N VAL A 46 -28.06 -4.97 -1.35
CA VAL A 46 -27.27 -6.15 -1.77
C VAL A 46 -26.75 -7.01 -0.60
N GLY A 47 -27.13 -6.70 0.65
CA GLY A 47 -26.67 -7.45 1.82
C GLY A 47 -25.16 -7.33 2.09
N SER A 48 -24.55 -6.21 1.69
CA SER A 48 -23.10 -5.98 1.81
C SER A 48 -22.65 -5.83 3.27
N PRO A 49 -21.41 -6.27 3.62
CA PRO A 49 -20.84 -6.08 4.96
C PRO A 49 -20.65 -4.61 5.34
N LEU A 50 -20.71 -3.66 4.39
CA LEU A 50 -20.67 -2.23 4.68
C LEU A 50 -21.81 -1.75 5.59
N THR A 51 -22.92 -2.48 5.62
CA THR A 51 -24.07 -2.18 6.47
C THR A 51 -23.75 -2.26 7.96
N GLN A 52 -22.67 -2.96 8.34
CA GLN A 52 -22.17 -3.03 9.71
C GLN A 52 -21.64 -1.67 10.22
N ARG A 53 -21.46 -0.69 9.31
CA ARG A 53 -21.05 0.67 9.66
C ARG A 53 -22.17 1.66 9.42
N SER A 54 -22.49 2.41 10.47
CA SER A 54 -23.45 3.53 10.40
C SER A 54 -22.90 4.75 9.65
N ASN A 55 -21.57 4.90 9.58
CA ASN A 55 -20.91 6.03 8.93
C ASN A 55 -19.75 5.58 8.03
N LEU A 56 -19.89 5.77 6.73
CA LEU A 56 -18.88 5.41 5.73
C LEU A 56 -17.81 6.49 5.50
N SER A 57 -17.96 7.70 6.04
CA SER A 57 -17.05 8.84 5.77
C SER A 57 -15.59 8.54 6.10
N LYS A 58 -15.31 7.82 7.20
CA LYS A 58 -13.94 7.43 7.57
C LYS A 58 -13.34 6.39 6.62
N LEU A 59 -14.15 5.42 6.19
CA LEU A 59 -13.75 4.41 5.23
C LEU A 59 -13.40 5.07 3.89
N LEU A 60 -14.31 5.89 3.37
CA LEU A 60 -14.12 6.62 2.12
C LEU A 60 -12.94 7.59 2.23
N GLY A 61 -12.79 8.29 3.36
CA GLY A 61 -11.61 9.13 3.59
C GLY A 61 -10.30 8.33 3.53
N SER A 62 -10.27 7.10 4.03
CA SER A 62 -9.07 6.24 3.95
C SER A 62 -8.80 5.75 2.54
N MET A 63 -9.84 5.38 1.79
CA MET A 63 -9.71 5.03 0.37
C MET A 63 -9.20 6.22 -0.46
N GLN A 64 -9.63 7.44 -0.12
CA GLN A 64 -9.13 8.67 -0.74
C GLN A 64 -7.65 8.90 -0.38
N ASP A 65 -7.29 8.72 0.90
CA ASP A 65 -5.91 8.84 1.38
C ASP A 65 -4.95 7.89 0.63
N VAL A 66 -5.42 6.71 0.21
CA VAL A 66 -4.65 5.74 -0.60
C VAL A 66 -4.72 6.03 -2.11
N GLY A 67 -5.66 6.86 -2.55
CA GLY A 67 -5.84 7.26 -3.94
C GLY A 67 -6.73 6.32 -4.76
N LEU A 68 -7.59 5.53 -4.13
CA LEU A 68 -8.56 4.66 -4.81
C LEU A 68 -9.82 5.41 -5.26
N ILE A 69 -10.14 6.52 -4.60
CA ILE A 69 -11.35 7.31 -4.86
C ILE A 69 -11.02 8.80 -4.86
N GLU A 70 -11.92 9.58 -5.45
CA GLU A 70 -11.90 11.04 -5.42
C GLU A 70 -13.30 11.58 -5.07
N LYS A 71 -13.33 12.80 -4.54
CA LYS A 71 -14.58 13.50 -4.22
C LYS A 71 -14.93 14.44 -5.37
N THR A 72 -16.16 14.34 -5.85
CA THR A 72 -16.76 15.25 -6.83
C THR A 72 -17.75 16.18 -6.14
N GLN A 73 -18.39 17.07 -6.88
CA GLN A 73 -19.48 17.90 -6.34
C GLN A 73 -20.68 17.02 -5.96
N ASP A 74 -20.92 15.96 -6.73
CA ASP A 74 -22.11 15.11 -6.63
C ASP A 74 -21.92 13.88 -5.73
N GLY A 75 -20.67 13.57 -5.35
CA GLY A 75 -20.39 12.52 -4.38
C GLY A 75 -18.96 12.00 -4.44
N VAL A 76 -18.86 10.67 -4.49
CA VAL A 76 -17.60 9.94 -4.49
C VAL A 76 -17.56 9.02 -5.71
N VAL A 77 -16.43 9.00 -6.40
CA VAL A 77 -16.16 8.12 -7.56
C VAL A 77 -14.83 7.40 -7.36
N LEU A 78 -14.63 6.30 -8.07
CA LEU A 78 -13.29 5.72 -8.22
C LEU A 78 -12.37 6.73 -8.90
N SER A 79 -11.15 6.88 -8.41
CA SER A 79 -10.10 7.69 -9.06
C SER A 79 -9.63 7.01 -10.36
N GLU A 80 -8.72 7.65 -11.09
CA GLU A 80 -8.06 7.00 -12.24
C GLU A 80 -7.41 5.66 -11.85
N GLY A 81 -6.61 5.65 -10.77
CA GLY A 81 -6.00 4.43 -10.24
C GLY A 81 -7.01 3.41 -9.75
N GLY A 82 -8.12 3.86 -9.14
CA GLY A 82 -9.22 2.99 -8.75
C GLY A 82 -9.90 2.32 -9.95
N ARG A 83 -10.17 3.07 -11.02
CA ARG A 83 -10.74 2.55 -12.26
C ARG A 83 -9.77 1.61 -12.99
N ALA A 84 -8.49 1.93 -13.01
CA ALA A 84 -7.45 1.06 -13.56
C ALA A 84 -7.37 -0.25 -12.77
N LEU A 85 -7.46 -0.18 -11.44
CA LEU A 85 -7.50 -1.36 -10.57
C LEU A 85 -8.72 -2.25 -10.86
N VAL A 86 -9.92 -1.69 -11.02
CA VAL A 86 -11.12 -2.45 -11.40
C VAL A 86 -10.94 -3.18 -12.73
N LYS A 87 -10.31 -2.52 -13.71
CA LYS A 87 -10.11 -3.09 -15.06
C LYS A 87 -8.95 -4.09 -15.15
N GLY A 88 -8.05 -4.09 -14.17
CA GLY A 88 -6.89 -4.98 -14.09
C GLY A 88 -7.03 -6.04 -13.00
N ILE A 89 -5.94 -6.25 -12.26
CA ILE A 89 -5.87 -7.25 -11.19
C ILE A 89 -6.94 -7.11 -10.10
N GLY A 90 -7.53 -5.93 -9.92
CA GLY A 90 -8.44 -5.63 -8.82
C GLY A 90 -9.82 -6.26 -8.92
N GLY A 91 -10.10 -7.09 -9.92
CA GLY A 91 -11.32 -7.90 -9.98
C GLY A 91 -11.40 -8.99 -8.88
N TYR A 92 -10.27 -9.35 -8.28
CA TYR A 92 -10.19 -10.34 -7.21
C TYR A 92 -9.77 -9.71 -5.88
N GLU A 93 -10.40 -10.17 -4.78
CA GLU A 93 -10.16 -9.62 -3.45
C GLU A 93 -8.68 -9.74 -3.02
N ILE A 94 -8.02 -10.86 -3.35
CA ILE A 94 -6.61 -11.09 -3.01
C ILE A 94 -5.71 -10.03 -3.66
N SER A 95 -5.87 -9.83 -4.96
CA SER A 95 -5.06 -8.87 -5.72
C SER A 95 -5.41 -7.43 -5.38
N PHE A 96 -6.67 -7.13 -5.00
CA PHE A 96 -7.03 -5.84 -4.42
C PHE A 96 -6.24 -5.54 -3.13
N ARG A 97 -6.11 -6.52 -2.22
CA ARG A 97 -5.34 -6.34 -0.98
C ARG A 97 -3.86 -6.12 -1.24
N ALA A 98 -3.29 -6.80 -2.23
CA ALA A 98 -1.91 -6.58 -2.67
C ALA A 98 -1.74 -5.16 -3.28
N ALA A 99 -2.70 -4.72 -4.09
CA ALA A 99 -2.72 -3.39 -4.67
C ALA A 99 -2.77 -2.29 -3.60
N VAL A 100 -3.69 -2.39 -2.62
CA VAL A 100 -3.78 -1.41 -1.52
C VAL A 100 -2.49 -1.37 -0.70
N HIS A 101 -1.89 -2.52 -0.41
CA HIS A 101 -0.60 -2.59 0.27
C HIS A 101 0.50 -1.89 -0.54
N CYS A 102 0.57 -2.14 -1.85
CA CYS A 102 1.51 -1.44 -2.75
C CYS A 102 1.30 0.08 -2.74
N LEU A 103 0.06 0.55 -2.86
CA LEU A 103 -0.24 1.98 -2.81
C LEU A 103 0.20 2.61 -1.48
N TYR A 104 -0.03 1.94 -0.35
CA TYR A 104 0.48 2.41 0.94
C TYR A 104 2.01 2.48 1.00
N ALA A 105 2.70 1.44 0.52
CA ALA A 105 4.17 1.36 0.60
C ALA A 105 4.90 2.38 -0.29
N TRP A 106 4.28 2.80 -1.41
CA TRP A 106 4.95 3.57 -2.46
C TRP A 106 4.43 4.99 -2.66
N LYS A 107 3.15 5.29 -2.40
CA LYS A 107 2.52 6.57 -2.75
C LYS A 107 3.27 7.80 -2.24
N TRP A 108 3.76 7.78 -1.00
CA TRP A 108 4.51 8.92 -0.46
C TRP A 108 5.82 9.21 -1.21
N ILE A 109 6.46 8.16 -1.74
CA ILE A 109 7.69 8.30 -2.54
C ILE A 109 7.36 8.94 -3.88
N TRP A 110 6.28 8.49 -4.54
CA TRP A 110 5.81 9.04 -5.81
C TRP A 110 5.32 10.48 -5.71
N GLU A 111 4.71 10.86 -4.58
CA GLU A 111 4.26 12.24 -4.35
C GLU A 111 5.43 13.25 -4.30
N GLN A 112 6.69 12.76 -4.20
CA GLN A 112 7.92 13.56 -4.22
C GLN A 112 7.91 14.78 -3.29
N ASN A 113 7.13 14.71 -2.20
CA ASN A 113 7.00 15.79 -1.23
C ASN A 113 7.60 15.37 0.10
N PRO A 114 8.95 15.40 0.23
CA PRO A 114 9.64 14.92 1.42
C PRO A 114 9.36 15.77 2.67
N ARG A 115 8.65 16.89 2.53
CA ARG A 115 8.34 17.82 3.62
C ARG A 115 6.98 17.56 4.26
N VAL A 116 6.15 16.69 3.69
CA VAL A 116 4.81 16.41 4.18
C VAL A 116 4.69 14.93 4.52
N ALA A 117 4.44 14.63 5.78
CA ALA A 117 4.03 13.30 6.19
C ALA A 117 2.63 12.96 5.69
N SER A 118 2.49 11.77 5.13
CA SER A 118 1.23 11.16 4.72
C SER A 118 1.02 9.80 5.41
N PRO A 119 -0.19 9.23 5.38
CA PRO A 119 -0.43 7.88 5.88
C PRO A 119 0.44 6.80 5.21
N SER A 120 0.90 7.03 3.99
CA SER A 120 1.84 6.13 3.29
C SER A 120 3.27 6.22 3.86
N TRP A 121 3.72 7.41 4.27
CA TRP A 121 5.01 7.55 4.95
C TRP A 121 5.04 6.74 6.25
N SER A 122 4.02 6.89 7.10
CA SER A 122 3.95 6.18 8.37
C SER A 122 3.77 4.68 8.18
N TYR A 123 2.98 4.25 7.20
CA TYR A 123 2.86 2.84 6.82
C TYR A 123 4.23 2.25 6.52
N ARG A 124 5.04 2.93 5.70
CA ARG A 124 6.39 2.49 5.36
C ARG A 124 7.33 2.46 6.56
N GLN A 125 7.25 3.45 7.46
CA GLN A 125 8.04 3.42 8.71
C GLN A 125 7.70 2.18 9.54
N VAL A 126 6.42 1.81 9.65
CA VAL A 126 6.01 0.58 10.34
C VAL A 126 6.61 -0.66 9.66
N LEU A 127 6.60 -0.75 8.32
CA LEU A 127 7.22 -1.87 7.62
C LEU A 127 8.71 -2.00 7.93
N ARG A 128 9.43 -0.87 7.87
CA ARG A 128 10.86 -0.83 8.21
C ARG A 128 11.11 -1.34 9.63
N GLN A 129 10.40 -0.84 10.63
CA GLN A 129 10.61 -1.26 12.02
C GLN A 129 10.30 -2.75 12.23
N ILE A 130 9.29 -3.29 11.55
CA ILE A 130 8.97 -4.73 11.58
C ILE A 130 10.10 -5.54 10.95
N LEU A 131 10.60 -5.13 9.77
CA LEU A 131 11.69 -5.81 9.07
C LEU A 131 13.00 -5.78 9.87
N ASP A 132 13.38 -4.61 10.39
CA ASP A 132 14.62 -4.40 11.16
C ASP A 132 14.64 -5.21 12.46
N SER A 133 13.46 -5.47 13.04
CA SER A 133 13.32 -6.27 14.27
C SER A 133 13.49 -7.77 14.04
N GLY A 134 13.43 -8.21 12.78
CA GLY A 134 13.66 -9.59 12.37
C GLY A 134 12.87 -10.62 13.19
N SER A 135 13.55 -11.72 13.54
CA SER A 135 12.93 -12.85 14.26
C SER A 135 12.53 -12.53 15.70
N ALA A 136 13.08 -11.48 16.32
CA ALA A 136 12.68 -11.07 17.66
C ALA A 136 11.26 -10.47 17.65
N GLY A 137 10.90 -9.81 16.55
CA GLY A 137 9.70 -9.00 16.42
C GLY A 137 9.73 -7.75 17.29
N ILE A 138 8.67 -6.95 17.22
CA ILE A 138 8.60 -5.64 17.86
C ILE A 138 7.25 -5.43 18.56
N ASP A 139 7.26 -4.72 19.69
CA ASP A 139 6.04 -4.31 20.38
C ASP A 139 5.37 -3.13 19.64
N PRO A 140 4.03 -3.11 19.48
CA PRO A 140 3.32 -1.98 18.90
C PRO A 140 3.65 -0.60 19.52
N ASP A 141 3.93 -0.51 20.82
CA ASP A 141 4.34 0.74 21.46
C ASP A 141 5.73 1.18 21.02
N GLU A 142 6.64 0.23 20.84
CA GLU A 142 7.99 0.53 20.38
C GLU A 142 7.95 1.11 18.96
N ILE A 143 7.10 0.55 18.09
CA ILE A 143 6.83 1.12 16.76
C ILE A 143 6.29 2.55 16.88
N VAL A 144 5.34 2.80 17.78
CA VAL A 144 4.77 4.15 17.97
C VAL A 144 5.86 5.13 18.40
N LEU A 145 6.68 4.78 19.38
CA LEU A 145 7.77 5.63 19.88
C LEU A 145 8.79 5.94 18.78
N GLN A 146 9.24 4.93 18.04
CA GLN A 146 10.20 5.09 16.94
C GLN A 146 9.63 5.96 15.82
N LEU A 147 8.35 5.80 15.49
CA LEU A 147 7.70 6.62 14.46
C LEU A 147 7.56 8.08 14.89
N VAL A 148 7.21 8.33 16.16
CA VAL A 148 7.15 9.69 16.72
C VAL A 148 8.53 10.35 16.62
N PHE A 149 9.58 9.64 17.02
CA PHE A 149 10.96 10.12 16.91
C PHE A 149 11.34 10.43 15.46
N ALA A 150 11.07 9.52 14.52
CA ALA A 150 11.35 9.72 13.10
C ALA A 150 10.57 10.92 12.52
N ALA A 151 9.33 11.15 12.96
CA ALA A 151 8.51 12.26 12.53
C ALA A 151 9.03 13.61 13.06
N GLU A 152 9.49 13.66 14.31
CA GLU A 152 10.15 14.82 14.90
C GLU A 152 11.45 15.14 14.16
N GLU A 153 12.25 14.13 13.84
CA GLU A 153 13.51 14.31 13.13
C GLU A 153 13.31 14.82 11.69
N GLN A 154 12.46 14.13 10.92
CA GLN A 154 12.27 14.37 9.49
C GLN A 154 11.42 15.61 9.20
N PHE A 155 10.33 15.81 9.94
CA PHE A 155 9.35 16.87 9.64
C PHE A 155 9.30 17.99 10.67
N LYS A 156 10.08 17.89 11.76
CA LYS A 156 9.99 18.82 12.90
C LYS A 156 8.57 18.89 13.48
N ALA A 157 7.88 17.75 13.47
CA ALA A 157 6.49 17.66 13.91
C ALA A 157 6.39 17.80 15.44
N VAL A 158 5.72 18.85 15.93
CA VAL A 158 5.53 19.08 17.38
C VAL A 158 4.44 18.16 17.97
N LYS A 159 3.53 17.65 17.13
CA LYS A 159 2.47 16.73 17.52
C LYS A 159 2.31 15.66 16.45
N VAL A 160 2.42 14.40 16.85
CA VAL A 160 2.29 13.24 15.98
C VAL A 160 1.03 12.48 16.36
N SER A 161 0.04 12.45 15.45
CA SER A 161 -1.19 11.67 15.65
C SER A 161 -0.97 10.22 15.19
N PHE A 162 -0.21 9.45 15.97
CA PHE A 162 0.05 8.03 15.72
C PHE A 162 -0.05 7.24 17.03
N SER A 163 -0.67 6.06 17.00
CA SER A 163 -1.00 5.28 18.19
C SER A 163 -0.98 3.78 17.90
N ARG A 164 -1.11 2.94 18.95
CA ARG A 164 -1.27 1.48 18.78
C ARG A 164 -2.37 1.12 17.78
N SER A 165 -3.49 1.86 17.77
CA SER A 165 -4.55 1.63 16.78
C SER A 165 -4.06 1.85 15.36
N SER A 166 -3.18 2.82 15.12
CA SER A 166 -2.59 3.05 13.79
C SER A 166 -1.73 1.85 13.37
N VAL A 167 -0.91 1.30 14.28
CA VAL A 167 -0.16 0.05 14.07
C VAL A 167 -1.11 -1.13 13.78
N SER A 168 -2.21 -1.25 14.52
CA SER A 168 -3.24 -2.26 14.25
C SER A 168 -3.85 -2.11 12.86
N GLY A 169 -4.04 -0.86 12.38
CA GLY A 169 -4.50 -0.59 11.03
C GLY A 169 -3.52 -1.11 9.97
N VAL A 170 -2.23 -0.83 10.13
CA VAL A 170 -1.18 -1.32 9.22
C VAL A 170 -1.12 -2.85 9.24
N THR A 171 -0.99 -3.45 10.43
CA THR A 171 -0.88 -4.91 10.57
C THR A 171 -2.10 -5.65 10.06
N MET A 172 -3.31 -5.09 10.17
CA MET A 172 -4.51 -5.70 9.58
C MET A 172 -4.41 -5.86 8.06
N TRP A 173 -3.77 -4.92 7.36
CA TRP A 173 -3.53 -5.05 5.91
C TRP A 173 -2.46 -6.11 5.61
N LEU A 174 -1.40 -6.17 6.40
CA LEU A 174 -0.31 -7.14 6.25
C LEU A 174 -0.77 -8.58 6.54
N GLU A 175 -1.63 -8.75 7.56
CA GLU A 175 -2.25 -10.03 7.93
C GLU A 175 -3.29 -10.49 6.88
N SER A 176 -3.85 -9.56 6.12
CA SER A 176 -4.91 -9.85 5.14
C SER A 176 -4.39 -10.32 3.78
N GLN A 177 -3.09 -10.25 3.54
CA GLN A 177 -2.49 -10.77 2.31
C GLN A 177 -2.77 -12.28 2.20
N ALA A 178 -2.83 -12.81 0.98
CA ALA A 178 -3.14 -14.24 0.79
C ALA A 178 -2.08 -15.17 1.40
N LEU A 179 -0.81 -14.74 1.37
CA LEU A 179 0.21 -15.17 2.33
C LEU A 179 0.44 -13.99 3.28
N PRO A 180 0.04 -14.09 4.56
CA PRO A 180 0.24 -12.99 5.51
C PRO A 180 1.72 -12.62 5.60
N LEU A 181 2.01 -11.31 5.60
CA LEU A 181 3.40 -10.82 5.66
C LEU A 181 3.91 -10.71 7.10
N VAL A 182 2.99 -10.72 8.08
CA VAL A 182 3.32 -10.63 9.50
C VAL A 182 2.51 -11.63 10.30
N GLN A 183 3.08 -12.02 11.43
CA GLN A 183 2.41 -12.83 12.45
C GLN A 183 2.52 -12.17 13.82
N LYS A 184 1.51 -12.40 14.67
CA LYS A 184 1.51 -11.97 16.07
C LYS A 184 1.91 -13.13 16.97
N GLU A 185 2.97 -12.93 17.75
CA GLU A 185 3.41 -13.87 18.79
C GLU A 185 3.30 -13.19 20.15
N GLY A 186 2.23 -13.51 20.88
CA GLY A 186 1.86 -12.76 22.08
C GLY A 186 1.51 -11.31 21.72
N HIS A 187 2.28 -10.35 22.26
CA HIS A 187 2.13 -8.93 21.96
C HIS A 187 3.04 -8.43 20.84
N ARG A 188 4.00 -9.24 20.37
CA ARG A 188 4.99 -8.82 19.37
C ARG A 188 4.53 -9.12 17.95
N ILE A 189 4.88 -8.22 17.03
CA ILE A 189 4.66 -8.35 15.60
C ILE A 189 5.97 -8.80 14.96
N ARG A 190 5.93 -9.83 14.12
CA ARG A 190 7.09 -10.38 13.39
C ARG A 190 6.81 -10.46 11.91
N CYS A 191 7.85 -10.31 11.08
CA CYS A 191 7.77 -10.78 9.70
C CYS A 191 7.43 -12.27 9.70
N GLN A 192 6.51 -12.67 8.84
CA GLN A 192 6.33 -14.07 8.54
C GLN A 192 7.41 -14.48 7.54
N ASN A 193 8.18 -15.52 7.86
CA ASN A 193 9.24 -16.04 7.01
C ASN A 193 8.63 -16.74 5.78
N ALA A 194 8.12 -15.97 4.83
CA ALA A 194 7.83 -16.44 3.50
C ALA A 194 9.14 -16.40 2.71
N SER A 195 9.57 -17.54 2.17
CA SER A 195 10.79 -17.63 1.36
C SER A 195 10.65 -16.93 0.00
N THR A 196 9.44 -16.53 -0.41
CA THR A 196 9.18 -15.88 -1.70
C THR A 196 7.94 -14.99 -1.62
N PRO A 197 7.98 -13.74 -2.13
CA PRO A 197 6.78 -12.92 -2.26
C PRO A 197 5.75 -13.56 -3.19
N MET A 198 4.47 -13.24 -2.98
CA MET A 198 3.44 -13.59 -3.95
C MET A 198 3.71 -12.92 -5.30
N VAL A 199 3.40 -13.62 -6.40
CA VAL A 199 3.60 -13.13 -7.78
C VAL A 199 2.98 -11.74 -7.98
N ASP A 200 1.71 -11.54 -7.62
CA ASP A 200 1.06 -10.22 -7.75
C ASP A 200 1.72 -9.13 -6.89
N SER A 201 2.18 -9.47 -5.69
CA SER A 201 2.90 -8.53 -4.82
C SER A 201 4.24 -8.13 -5.47
N MET A 202 5.02 -9.10 -5.93
CA MET A 202 6.29 -8.85 -6.62
C MET A 202 6.08 -8.00 -7.87
N ARG A 203 5.11 -8.35 -8.72
CA ARG A 203 4.71 -7.59 -9.93
C ARG A 203 4.43 -6.12 -9.60
N LEU A 204 3.58 -5.88 -8.60
CA LEU A 204 3.18 -4.53 -8.20
C LEU A 204 4.35 -3.70 -7.68
N HIS A 205 5.18 -4.25 -6.80
CA HIS A 205 6.28 -3.52 -6.19
C HIS A 205 7.44 -3.28 -7.17
N LEU A 206 7.69 -4.20 -8.11
CA LEU A 206 8.65 -3.97 -9.20
C LEU A 206 8.14 -2.93 -10.19
N ALA A 207 6.85 -2.96 -10.56
CA ALA A 207 6.24 -1.91 -11.37
C ALA A 207 6.38 -0.54 -10.69
N ALA A 208 6.11 -0.49 -9.38
CA ALA A 208 6.24 0.71 -8.57
C ALA A 208 7.67 1.27 -8.55
N LEU A 209 8.65 0.40 -8.37
CA LEU A 209 10.06 0.76 -8.37
C LEU A 209 10.55 1.18 -9.76
N CYS A 210 10.16 0.48 -10.82
CA CYS A 210 10.50 0.86 -12.20
C CYS A 210 9.88 2.21 -12.55
N GLY A 211 8.60 2.43 -12.21
CA GLY A 211 7.93 3.71 -12.42
C GLY A 211 8.69 4.88 -11.77
N LEU A 212 9.15 4.70 -10.53
CA LEU A 212 9.95 5.71 -9.81
C LEU A 212 11.25 6.06 -10.55
N ASN A 213 11.78 5.14 -11.35
CA ASN A 213 13.02 5.30 -12.10
C ASN A 213 12.78 5.36 -13.62
N SER A 214 11.63 5.91 -14.05
CA SER A 214 11.33 6.12 -15.48
C SER A 214 11.33 4.84 -16.34
N GLY A 215 10.86 3.73 -15.77
CA GLY A 215 10.71 2.43 -16.43
C GLY A 215 11.91 1.50 -16.31
N GLU A 216 13.04 1.96 -15.78
CA GLU A 216 14.24 1.14 -15.59
C GLU A 216 14.88 1.38 -14.24
N VAL A 217 15.22 0.32 -13.51
CA VAL A 217 15.86 0.43 -12.20
C VAL A 217 17.10 -0.44 -12.09
N VAL A 218 18.15 0.15 -11.50
CA VAL A 218 19.33 -0.57 -11.02
C VAL A 218 19.03 -1.11 -9.62
N LEU A 219 19.19 -2.41 -9.40
CA LEU A 219 18.98 -3.07 -8.11
C LEU A 219 20.19 -2.88 -7.19
N ASP A 220 20.53 -1.61 -6.90
CA ASP A 220 21.51 -1.24 -5.89
C ASP A 220 20.96 -1.39 -4.46
N ASP A 221 21.81 -1.18 -3.45
CA ASP A 221 21.43 -1.31 -2.04
C ASP A 221 20.20 -0.48 -1.66
N LYS A 222 20.06 0.72 -2.24
CA LYS A 222 18.95 1.62 -1.95
C LYS A 222 17.65 1.05 -2.52
N ASN A 223 17.62 0.66 -3.78
CA ASN A 223 16.41 0.16 -4.44
C ASN A 223 16.03 -1.24 -3.92
N MET A 224 17.01 -2.07 -3.61
CA MET A 224 16.79 -3.36 -2.93
C MET A 224 16.21 -3.17 -1.54
N GLN A 225 16.73 -2.22 -0.74
CA GLN A 225 16.15 -1.88 0.56
C GLN A 225 14.71 -1.39 0.40
N LEU A 226 14.42 -0.59 -0.64
CA LEU A 226 13.06 -0.09 -0.86
C LEU A 226 12.07 -1.23 -1.13
N LEU A 227 12.45 -2.21 -1.95
CA LEU A 227 11.65 -3.40 -2.22
C LEU A 227 11.53 -4.28 -0.98
N ALA A 228 12.66 -4.59 -0.33
CA ALA A 228 12.75 -5.41 0.88
C ALA A 228 11.78 -4.93 1.97
N GLU A 229 11.79 -3.62 2.27
CA GLU A 229 10.84 -3.00 3.21
C GLU A 229 9.39 -3.19 2.74
N SER A 230 9.13 -3.07 1.44
CA SER A 230 7.77 -3.14 0.89
C SER A 230 7.20 -4.56 0.99
N VAL A 231 8.00 -5.59 0.69
CA VAL A 231 7.55 -6.99 0.74
C VAL A 231 7.85 -7.70 2.08
N LEU A 232 8.49 -7.01 3.03
CA LEU A 232 8.92 -7.54 4.33
C LEU A 232 9.84 -8.79 4.22
N ILE A 233 10.75 -8.77 3.24
CA ILE A 233 11.80 -9.79 3.06
C ILE A 233 13.15 -9.08 3.10
N ARG A 234 14.18 -9.70 3.68
CA ARG A 234 15.51 -9.10 3.74
C ARG A 234 16.10 -8.95 2.33
N SER A 235 16.91 -7.92 2.12
CA SER A 235 17.49 -7.61 0.81
C SER A 235 18.38 -8.73 0.26
N ASP A 236 19.10 -9.44 1.13
CA ASP A 236 19.95 -10.59 0.79
C ASP A 236 19.16 -11.83 0.34
N GLU A 237 17.95 -12.00 0.86
CA GLU A 237 17.04 -13.10 0.49
C GLU A 237 16.25 -12.77 -0.79
N LEU A 238 15.96 -11.48 -1.00
CA LEU A 238 15.06 -11.02 -2.07
C LEU A 238 15.64 -11.19 -3.48
N VAL A 239 16.97 -11.14 -3.65
CA VAL A 239 17.61 -11.24 -4.98
C VAL A 239 17.19 -12.50 -5.71
N SER A 240 17.27 -13.66 -5.04
CA SER A 240 16.88 -14.95 -5.60
C SER A 240 15.41 -14.97 -6.03
N SER A 241 14.52 -14.41 -5.20
CA SER A 241 13.09 -14.32 -5.51
C SER A 241 12.80 -13.43 -6.72
N ILE A 242 13.58 -12.36 -6.92
CA ILE A 242 13.46 -11.50 -8.11
C ILE A 242 13.93 -12.27 -9.34
N GLU A 243 15.08 -12.95 -9.26
CA GLU A 243 15.61 -13.74 -10.38
C GLU A 243 14.63 -14.84 -10.83
N ASP A 244 14.07 -15.57 -9.87
CA ASP A 244 13.06 -16.60 -10.12
C ASP A 244 11.79 -16.00 -10.76
N PHE A 245 11.28 -14.88 -10.21
CA PHE A 245 10.12 -14.20 -10.77
C PHE A 245 10.37 -13.69 -12.20
N MET A 246 11.59 -13.25 -12.51
CA MET A 246 11.96 -12.69 -13.81
C MET A 246 12.06 -13.75 -14.91
N HIS A 247 12.32 -15.01 -14.55
CA HIS A 247 12.50 -16.10 -15.52
C HIS A 247 11.29 -16.24 -16.46
N ASP A 248 10.09 -16.13 -15.90
CA ASP A 248 8.82 -16.30 -16.61
C ASP A 248 8.09 -14.97 -16.85
N SER A 249 8.76 -13.83 -16.63
CA SER A 249 8.10 -12.53 -16.71
C SER A 249 7.98 -12.03 -18.15
N GLU A 250 6.74 -11.86 -18.61
CA GLU A 250 6.46 -11.13 -19.86
C GLU A 250 6.61 -9.61 -19.68
N GLU A 251 6.33 -9.09 -18.48
CA GLU A 251 6.23 -7.65 -18.19
C GLU A 251 7.59 -6.99 -17.90
N PHE A 252 8.55 -7.77 -17.41
CA PHE A 252 9.86 -7.27 -16.97
C PHE A 252 11.00 -7.97 -17.70
N LEU A 253 12.13 -7.27 -17.83
CA LEU A 253 13.41 -7.81 -18.28
C LEU A 253 14.42 -7.68 -17.16
N LEU A 254 15.04 -8.79 -16.77
CA LEU A 254 16.25 -8.76 -15.94
C LEU A 254 17.49 -8.74 -16.84
N ILE A 255 18.34 -7.74 -16.64
CA ILE A 255 19.68 -7.68 -17.22
C ILE A 255 20.67 -8.03 -16.10
N SER A 256 21.20 -9.24 -16.16
CA SER A 256 22.21 -9.74 -15.21
C SER A 256 23.51 -8.93 -15.35
N THR A 257 23.71 -8.00 -14.43
CA THR A 257 24.84 -7.06 -14.35
C THR A 257 25.28 -6.94 -12.89
N THR A 258 26.33 -6.17 -12.59
CA THR A 258 26.75 -5.92 -11.21
C THR A 258 26.68 -4.42 -10.90
N PRO A 259 25.62 -3.95 -10.21
CA PRO A 259 24.40 -4.67 -9.78
C PRO A 259 23.42 -4.97 -10.92
N ASN A 260 22.48 -5.89 -10.70
CA ASN A 260 21.43 -6.28 -11.65
C ASN A 260 20.54 -5.08 -12.04
N ARG A 261 19.96 -5.12 -13.25
CA ARG A 261 19.02 -4.09 -13.73
C ARG A 261 17.69 -4.73 -14.12
N VAL A 262 16.58 -4.07 -13.78
CA VAL A 262 15.23 -4.47 -14.17
C VAL A 262 14.63 -3.39 -15.05
N ILE A 263 14.09 -3.79 -16.20
CA ILE A 263 13.40 -2.91 -17.15
C ILE A 263 11.94 -3.35 -17.24
N PHE A 264 11.02 -2.41 -17.03
CA PHE A 264 9.62 -2.61 -17.36
C PHE A 264 9.44 -2.52 -18.88
N LYS A 265 8.88 -3.55 -19.51
CA LYS A 265 8.65 -3.62 -20.96
C LYS A 265 7.29 -3.03 -21.30
N ASP A 266 6.26 -3.80 -21.01
CA ASP A 266 4.85 -3.51 -21.25
C ASP A 266 3.99 -4.36 -20.31
N THR A 267 2.70 -4.07 -20.29
CA THR A 267 1.71 -4.88 -19.58
C THR A 267 0.36 -4.71 -20.26
N LYS A 268 -0.48 -5.74 -20.16
CA LYS A 268 -1.90 -5.65 -20.52
C LYS A 268 -2.76 -5.29 -19.32
N ASP A 269 -2.18 -5.22 -18.12
CA ASP A 269 -2.89 -4.88 -16.90
C ASP A 269 -2.96 -3.35 -16.73
N PRO A 270 -4.15 -2.73 -16.81
CA PRO A 270 -4.29 -1.29 -16.74
C PRO A 270 -3.78 -0.69 -15.43
N PHE A 271 -3.80 -1.44 -14.32
CA PHE A 271 -3.34 -0.94 -13.03
C PHE A 271 -1.82 -0.92 -12.93
N ILE A 272 -1.15 -1.94 -13.45
CA ILE A 272 0.32 -1.95 -13.55
C ILE A 272 0.79 -0.81 -14.45
N GLU A 273 0.13 -0.60 -15.59
CA GLU A 273 0.42 0.53 -16.48
C GLU A 273 0.23 1.88 -15.78
N TRP A 274 -0.87 2.03 -15.02
CA TRP A 274 -1.13 3.23 -14.22
C TRP A 274 -0.08 3.45 -13.13
N ILE A 275 0.37 2.40 -12.43
CA ILE A 275 1.45 2.48 -11.42
C ILE A 275 2.73 3.02 -12.03
N VAL A 276 3.17 2.44 -13.16
CA VAL A 276 4.42 2.83 -13.81
C VAL A 276 4.38 4.29 -14.26
N LYS A 277 3.23 4.76 -14.75
CA LYS A 277 3.05 6.15 -15.22
C LYS A 277 2.88 7.17 -14.08
N SER A 278 2.23 6.76 -12.98
CA SER A 278 1.90 7.66 -11.87
C SER A 278 3.05 7.89 -10.88
N ALA A 279 4.12 7.13 -11.04
CA ALA A 279 5.32 7.22 -10.20
C ALA A 279 6.30 8.35 -10.60
N VAL A 280 5.94 9.15 -11.61
CA VAL A 280 6.75 10.22 -12.24
C VAL A 280 6.33 11.61 -11.77
#